data_AF-A0A7S1WTN1-F1
#
_entry.id   AF-A0A7S1WTN1-F1
#
_cell.length_a   1.000
_cell.length_b   1.000
_cell.length_c   1.000
_cell.angle_alpha   90.00
_cell.angle_beta   90.00
_cell.angle_gamma   90.00
#
_symmetry.space_group_name_H-M   'P 1'
#
loop_
_entity.id
_entity.type
_entity.pdbx_description
1 polymer ?
#
loop_
_entity_poly.entity_id
_entity_poly.type
_entity_poly.pdbx_seq_one_letter_code
_entity_poly.pdbx_strand_id
1 'polypeptide(L)'
;GAHSLEVLTILLSLKVAHPHRVALLRGQHENRHLNYHLGLRQECERRLGPIDGPKTYECLNKTFEHMSLAAVVGGQILVLGPNALPPSLTRLDQLRRYKKPLVLPHALQSRSVQPLDRLNEQILLELFTPPALMPREMSSQREASAEQVKSFCSQHKLAAIVRSRQVPARGFSFDAGGRLITVTSCVDYCDLPDGN
;
A
#
# COMPACT_ATOMS: atom_id res chain seq x y z
N GLY A 1 -6.89 -3.42 -13.87
CA GLY A 1 -6.96 -3.13 -15.32
C GLY A 1 -6.37 -4.29 -16.10
N ALA A 2 -6.48 -4.29 -17.42
CA ALA A 2 -6.06 -5.42 -18.28
C ALA A 2 -4.57 -5.40 -18.72
N HIS A 3 -3.81 -4.40 -18.27
CA HIS A 3 -2.43 -4.10 -18.70
C HIS A 3 -1.46 -4.06 -17.50
N SER A 4 -1.67 -4.92 -16.51
CA SER A 4 -0.88 -4.88 -15.27
C SER A 4 0.57 -5.27 -15.54
N LEU A 5 0.80 -6.20 -16.47
CA LEU A 5 2.14 -6.64 -16.83
C LEU A 5 2.96 -5.53 -17.50
N GLU A 6 2.37 -4.78 -18.44
CA GLU A 6 3.06 -3.67 -19.10
C GLU A 6 3.42 -2.57 -18.10
N VAL A 7 2.47 -2.19 -17.23
CA VAL A 7 2.69 -1.18 -16.19
C VAL A 7 3.81 -1.60 -15.23
N LEU A 8 3.76 -2.83 -14.71
CA LEU A 8 4.81 -3.36 -13.83
C LEU A 8 6.17 -3.40 -14.54
N THR A 9 6.20 -3.84 -15.79
CA THR A 9 7.44 -3.93 -16.57
C THR A 9 8.08 -2.55 -16.75
N ILE A 10 7.30 -1.53 -17.11
CA ILE A 10 7.80 -0.16 -17.26
C ILE A 10 8.30 0.39 -15.92
N LEU A 11 7.50 0.28 -14.85
CA LEU A 11 7.86 0.82 -13.53
C LEU A 11 9.11 0.15 -12.95
N LEU A 12 9.21 -1.19 -13.07
CA LEU A 12 10.39 -1.93 -12.63
C LEU A 12 11.61 -1.58 -13.48
N SER A 13 11.46 -1.42 -14.79
CA SER A 13 12.55 -0.97 -15.67
C SER A 13 13.05 0.42 -15.29
N LEU A 14 12.14 1.36 -15.02
CA LEU A 14 12.49 2.70 -14.53
C LEU A 14 13.19 2.64 -13.17
N LYS A 15 12.76 1.75 -12.27
CA LYS A 15 13.44 1.54 -10.98
C LYS A 15 14.87 1.02 -11.16
N VAL A 16 15.10 0.11 -12.12
CA VAL A 16 16.43 -0.42 -12.43
C VAL A 16 17.30 0.64 -13.10
N ALA A 17 16.77 1.38 -14.06
CA ALA A 17 17.51 2.44 -14.78
C ALA A 17 17.81 3.66 -13.90
N HIS A 18 16.94 3.96 -12.93
CA HIS A 18 17.04 5.16 -12.08
C HIS A 18 16.84 4.85 -10.59
N PRO A 19 17.70 4.02 -9.97
CA PRO A 19 17.47 3.49 -8.63
C PRO A 19 17.41 4.55 -7.53
N HIS A 20 18.04 5.71 -7.73
CA HIS A 20 18.05 6.84 -6.79
C HIS A 20 16.99 7.92 -7.09
N ARG A 21 16.30 7.85 -8.23
CA ARG A 21 15.29 8.84 -8.63
C ARG A 21 13.88 8.27 -8.62
N VAL A 22 13.74 6.96 -8.82
CA VAL A 22 12.47 6.25 -8.82
C VAL A 22 12.36 5.41 -7.55
N ALA A 23 11.33 5.66 -6.77
CA ALA A 23 10.96 4.84 -5.61
C ALA A 23 9.59 4.21 -5.87
N LEU A 24 9.50 2.89 -5.66
CA LEU A 24 8.25 2.16 -5.73
C LEU A 24 7.89 1.73 -4.31
N LEU A 25 6.70 2.09 -3.86
CA LEU A 25 6.14 1.69 -2.58
C LEU A 25 5.13 0.57 -2.79
N ARG A 26 5.06 -0.36 -1.85
CA ARG A 26 4.13 -1.49 -1.91
C ARG A 26 2.72 -0.96 -1.73
N GLY A 27 1.83 -1.18 -2.68
CA GLY A 27 0.40 -0.88 -2.53
C GLY A 27 -0.38 -2.07 -1.98
N GLN A 28 -1.70 -1.89 -1.85
CA GLN A 28 -2.58 -2.90 -1.25
C GLN A 28 -2.75 -4.12 -2.17
N HIS A 29 -2.70 -3.89 -3.49
CA HIS A 29 -2.89 -4.92 -4.51
C HIS A 29 -1.61 -5.72 -4.78
N GLU A 30 -0.44 -5.24 -4.34
CA GLU A 30 0.84 -5.94 -4.33
C GLU A 30 0.88 -7.03 -3.23
N ASN A 31 -0.15 -7.86 -3.22
CA ASN A 31 -0.43 -8.95 -2.31
C ASN A 31 -0.73 -10.22 -3.12
N ARG A 32 -0.02 -11.31 -2.80
CA ARG A 32 -0.13 -12.60 -3.50
C ARG A 32 -1.57 -13.14 -3.56
N HIS A 33 -2.32 -13.02 -2.49
CA HIS A 33 -3.69 -13.54 -2.43
C HIS A 33 -4.62 -12.71 -3.30
N LEU A 34 -4.50 -11.38 -3.23
CA LEU A 34 -5.28 -10.51 -4.12
C LEU A 34 -4.91 -10.73 -5.59
N ASN A 35 -3.62 -10.78 -5.92
CA ASN A 35 -3.17 -10.97 -7.30
C ASN A 35 -3.58 -12.32 -7.91
N TYR A 36 -3.75 -13.35 -7.09
CA TYR A 36 -4.27 -14.64 -7.53
C TYR A 36 -5.73 -14.53 -7.99
N HIS A 37 -6.56 -13.80 -7.23
CA HIS A 37 -8.00 -13.67 -7.48
C HIS A 37 -8.38 -12.51 -8.41
N LEU A 38 -7.59 -11.44 -8.44
CA LEU A 38 -7.88 -10.20 -9.20
C LEU A 38 -7.25 -10.18 -10.60
N GLY A 39 -6.76 -11.32 -11.09
CA GLY A 39 -6.46 -11.52 -12.50
C GLY A 39 -4.99 -11.35 -12.92
N LEU A 40 -4.07 -10.88 -12.08
CA LEU A 40 -2.65 -10.75 -12.45
C LEU A 40 -2.04 -12.09 -12.83
N ARG A 41 -2.35 -13.16 -12.07
CA ARG A 41 -1.88 -14.52 -12.40
C ARG A 41 -2.37 -14.96 -13.78
N GLN A 42 -3.66 -14.79 -14.05
CA GLN A 42 -4.30 -15.17 -15.30
C GLN A 42 -3.73 -14.34 -16.47
N GLU A 43 -3.46 -13.05 -16.25
CA GLU A 43 -2.81 -12.18 -17.22
C GLU A 43 -1.41 -12.70 -17.58
N CYS A 44 -0.62 -13.13 -16.59
CA CYS A 44 0.70 -13.74 -16.81
C CYS A 44 0.61 -15.02 -17.63
N GLU A 45 -0.26 -15.95 -17.26
CA GLU A 45 -0.45 -17.21 -17.97
C GLU A 45 -0.95 -17.00 -19.40
N ARG A 46 -1.89 -16.07 -19.60
CA ARG A 46 -2.44 -15.75 -20.92
C ARG A 46 -1.42 -15.09 -21.84
N ARG A 47 -0.59 -14.16 -21.34
CA ARG A 47 0.37 -13.39 -22.17
C ARG A 47 1.70 -14.11 -22.38
N LEU A 48 2.18 -14.86 -21.37
CA LEU A 48 3.51 -15.48 -21.37
C LEU A 48 3.46 -17.01 -21.47
N GLY A 49 2.27 -17.59 -21.57
CA GLY A 49 2.07 -19.03 -21.69
C GLY A 49 2.16 -19.80 -20.36
N PRO A 50 1.92 -21.11 -20.41
CA PRO A 50 1.75 -21.95 -19.21
C PRO A 50 3.05 -22.19 -18.43
N ILE A 51 4.22 -21.92 -19.04
CA ILE A 51 5.53 -22.14 -18.41
C ILE A 51 6.07 -20.84 -17.80
N ASP A 52 6.14 -19.76 -18.59
CA ASP A 52 6.77 -18.52 -18.13
C ASP A 52 5.80 -17.57 -17.42
N GLY A 53 4.49 -17.71 -17.65
CA GLY A 53 3.46 -16.99 -16.91
C GLY A 53 3.52 -17.23 -15.40
N PRO A 54 3.43 -18.49 -14.93
CA PRO A 54 3.51 -18.81 -13.50
C PRO A 54 4.85 -18.38 -12.86
N LYS A 55 5.96 -18.54 -13.59
CA LYS A 55 7.30 -18.10 -13.12
C LYS A 55 7.35 -16.57 -12.95
N THR A 56 6.84 -15.83 -13.93
CA THR A 56 6.80 -14.36 -13.89
C THR A 56 5.92 -13.88 -12.74
N TYR A 57 4.75 -14.48 -12.57
CA TYR A 57 3.86 -14.22 -11.43
C TYR A 57 4.57 -14.43 -10.09
N GLU A 58 5.34 -15.52 -9.94
CA GLU A 58 6.10 -15.80 -8.73
C GLU A 58 7.21 -14.74 -8.50
N CYS A 59 7.96 -14.38 -9.55
CA CYS A 59 8.98 -13.33 -9.48
C CYS A 59 8.39 -11.96 -9.10
N LEU A 60 7.23 -11.60 -9.65
CA LEU A 60 6.53 -10.36 -9.29
C LEU A 60 6.13 -10.34 -7.81
N ASN A 61 5.56 -11.43 -7.30
CA ASN A 61 5.20 -11.51 -5.88
C ASN A 61 6.42 -11.45 -4.95
N LYS A 62 7.51 -12.13 -5.30
CA LYS A 62 8.79 -11.99 -4.58
C LYS A 62 9.30 -10.54 -4.61
N THR A 63 9.12 -9.84 -5.73
CA THR A 63 9.47 -8.42 -5.83
C THR A 63 8.62 -7.57 -4.88
N PHE A 64 7.30 -7.79 -4.84
CA PHE A 64 6.38 -7.10 -3.94
C PHE A 64 6.72 -7.29 -2.45
N GLU A 65 7.17 -8.50 -2.06
CA GLU A 65 7.63 -8.81 -0.71
C GLU A 65 8.88 -8.01 -0.30
N HIS A 66 9.63 -7.47 -1.26
CA HIS A 66 10.83 -6.63 -1.03
C HIS A 66 10.58 -5.12 -1.21
N MET A 67 9.37 -4.70 -1.57
CA MET A 67 9.05 -3.28 -1.71
C MET A 67 8.95 -2.58 -0.35
N SER A 68 9.25 -1.28 -0.34
CA SER A 68 9.16 -0.47 0.87
C SER A 68 7.71 -0.08 1.17
N LEU A 69 7.33 0.00 2.45
CA LEU A 69 5.96 0.33 2.86
C LEU A 69 5.68 1.84 2.82
N ALA A 70 6.73 2.63 3.03
CA ALA A 70 6.65 4.08 3.10
C ALA A 70 7.96 4.72 2.62
N ALA A 71 7.88 6.02 2.30
CA ALA A 71 9.03 6.87 2.05
C ALA A 71 8.85 8.23 2.75
N VAL A 72 9.95 8.87 3.09
CA VAL A 72 9.95 10.28 3.52
C VAL A 72 10.61 11.12 2.43
N VAL A 73 9.86 12.01 1.81
CA VAL A 73 10.29 12.89 0.73
C VAL A 73 10.65 14.26 1.30
N GLY A 74 11.83 14.76 0.96
CA GLY A 74 12.32 16.07 1.42
C GLY A 74 12.45 16.20 2.95
N GLY A 75 12.48 15.08 3.68
CA GLY A 75 12.50 15.09 5.15
C GLY A 75 11.20 15.54 5.83
N GLN A 76 10.15 15.86 5.05
CA GLN A 76 8.94 16.51 5.58
C GLN A 76 7.64 15.85 5.14
N ILE A 77 7.64 15.05 4.06
CA ILE A 77 6.42 14.43 3.54
C ILE A 77 6.51 12.93 3.71
N LEU A 78 5.62 12.35 4.50
CA LEU A 78 5.50 10.89 4.60
C LEU A 78 4.58 10.37 3.50
N VAL A 79 5.07 9.49 2.65
CA VAL A 79 4.27 8.78 1.65
C VAL A 79 4.04 7.36 2.13
N LEU A 80 2.78 6.96 2.29
CA LEU A 80 2.40 5.58 2.64
C LEU A 80 1.93 4.86 1.37
N GLY A 81 2.53 3.69 1.08
CA GLY A 81 2.24 2.93 -0.14
C GLY A 81 0.80 2.44 -0.21
N PRO A 82 0.25 1.86 0.88
CA PRO A 82 -1.16 1.52 0.94
C PRO A 82 -1.85 2.08 2.19
N ASN A 83 -3.03 2.64 1.95
CA ASN A 83 -4.03 3.05 2.95
C ASN A 83 -3.57 4.13 3.93
N ALA A 84 -4.56 4.76 4.56
CA ALA A 84 -4.36 5.88 5.47
C ALA A 84 -3.36 5.59 6.58
N LEU A 85 -2.98 6.66 7.29
CA LEU A 85 -2.24 6.53 8.54
C LEU A 85 -2.98 5.52 9.46
N PRO A 86 -2.36 4.37 9.77
CA PRO A 86 -2.93 3.40 10.68
C PRO A 86 -3.04 4.02 12.08
N PRO A 87 -4.18 3.91 12.79
CA PRO A 87 -4.27 4.37 14.18
C PRO A 87 -3.20 3.76 15.10
N SER A 88 -2.77 2.53 14.80
CA SER A 88 -1.76 1.80 15.56
C SER A 88 -0.33 2.26 15.27
N LEU A 89 -0.12 3.02 14.19
CA LEU A 89 1.16 3.59 13.82
C LEU A 89 1.35 4.95 14.52
N THR A 90 2.00 4.92 15.68
CA THR A 90 2.29 6.11 16.50
C THR A 90 3.70 6.66 16.27
N ARG A 91 4.62 5.81 15.79
CA ARG A 91 6.04 6.15 15.57
C ARG A 91 6.53 5.63 14.24
N LEU A 92 7.26 6.47 13.50
CA LEU A 92 7.91 6.07 12.25
C LEU A 92 8.85 4.86 12.40
N ASP A 93 9.47 4.68 13.57
CA ASP A 93 10.32 3.53 13.85
C ASP A 93 9.60 2.18 13.78
N GLN A 94 8.28 2.14 13.96
CA GLN A 94 7.50 0.90 13.84
C GLN A 94 7.60 0.35 12.41
N LEU A 95 7.59 1.21 11.39
CA LEU A 95 7.74 0.80 9.99
C LEU A 95 9.15 0.27 9.67
N ARG A 96 10.17 0.70 10.42
CA ARG A 96 11.56 0.26 10.21
C ARG A 96 11.82 -1.17 10.73
N ARG A 97 10.91 -1.73 11.53
CA ARG A 97 11.07 -3.05 12.16
C ARG A 97 10.79 -4.20 11.20
N TYR A 98 10.02 -3.95 10.13
CA TYR A 98 9.68 -4.99 9.17
C TYR A 98 10.90 -5.43 8.37
N LYS A 99 11.22 -6.72 8.48
CA LYS A 99 12.26 -7.35 7.68
C LYS A 99 11.69 -7.78 6.34
N LYS A 100 12.55 -7.74 5.31
CA LYS A 100 12.24 -8.23 3.97
C LYS A 100 12.85 -9.65 3.82
N PRO A 101 12.18 -10.59 3.13
CA PRO A 101 10.85 -10.45 2.50
C PRO A 101 9.74 -10.29 3.54
N LEU A 102 8.80 -9.37 3.27
CA LEU A 102 7.66 -9.13 4.13
C LEU A 102 6.43 -9.86 3.57
N VAL A 103 5.97 -10.87 4.28
CA VAL A 103 4.70 -11.54 3.98
C VAL A 103 3.59 -10.82 4.73
N LEU A 104 2.52 -10.46 4.03
CA LEU A 104 1.39 -9.75 4.63
C LEU A 104 0.47 -10.75 5.36
N PRO A 105 0.01 -10.43 6.59
CA PRO A 105 -0.96 -11.26 7.29
C PRO A 105 -2.33 -11.21 6.60
N HIS A 106 -3.09 -12.31 6.66
CA HIS A 106 -4.47 -12.39 6.16
C HIS A 106 -5.53 -12.14 7.22
N ALA A 107 -5.20 -12.45 8.47
CA ALA A 107 -6.01 -12.24 9.65
C ALA A 107 -5.07 -12.11 10.85
N LEU A 108 -5.55 -11.54 11.96
CA LEU A 108 -4.84 -11.59 13.22
C LEU A 108 -4.67 -13.04 13.63
N GLN A 109 -3.42 -13.50 13.76
CA GLN A 109 -3.19 -14.87 14.18
C GLN A 109 -3.28 -14.94 15.71
N SER A 110 -4.23 -15.74 16.21
CA SER A 110 -4.41 -15.96 17.65
C SER A 110 -3.13 -16.51 18.34
N ARG A 111 -2.19 -17.05 17.53
CA ARG A 111 -0.90 -17.60 17.95
C ARG A 111 0.18 -16.56 18.23
N SER A 112 -0.01 -15.28 17.91
CA SER A 112 0.99 -14.25 18.18
C SER A 112 1.01 -13.96 19.68
N VAL A 113 1.88 -14.65 20.42
CA VAL A 113 1.91 -14.61 21.90
C VAL A 113 2.50 -13.28 22.39
N GLN A 114 3.38 -12.66 21.61
CA GLN A 114 4.03 -11.41 22.02
C GLN A 114 3.19 -10.18 21.63
N PRO A 115 3.00 -9.21 22.55
CA PRO A 115 2.26 -7.97 22.25
C PRO A 115 2.82 -7.18 21.07
N LEU A 116 4.15 -7.20 20.88
CA LEU A 116 4.80 -6.50 19.79
C LEU A 116 4.48 -7.11 18.42
N ASP A 117 4.44 -8.44 18.33
CA ASP A 117 4.10 -9.13 17.09
C ASP A 117 2.65 -8.87 16.70
N ARG A 118 1.73 -8.87 17.69
CA ARG A 118 0.34 -8.46 17.49
C ARG A 118 0.22 -7.04 16.96
N LEU A 119 0.96 -6.09 17.54
CA LEU A 119 0.94 -4.70 17.08
C LEU A 119 1.49 -4.55 15.66
N ASN A 120 2.55 -5.29 15.32
CA ASN A 120 3.11 -5.29 13.97
C ASN A 120 2.10 -5.88 12.96
N GLU A 121 1.48 -7.01 13.28
CA GLU A 121 0.41 -7.58 12.44
C GLU A 121 -0.76 -6.61 12.26
N GLN A 122 -1.19 -5.97 13.35
CA GLN A 122 -2.25 -4.98 13.34
C GLN A 122 -1.96 -3.82 12.40
N ILE A 123 -0.74 -3.24 12.45
CA ILE A 123 -0.32 -2.17 11.53
C ILE A 123 -0.34 -2.66 10.08
N LEU A 124 0.13 -3.88 9.79
CA LEU A 124 0.10 -4.41 8.43
C LEU A 124 -1.32 -4.66 7.93
N LEU A 125 -2.21 -5.14 8.78
CA LEU A 125 -3.62 -5.32 8.43
C LEU A 125 -4.26 -3.96 8.13
N GLU A 126 -4.10 -2.97 9.01
CA GLU A 126 -4.61 -1.61 8.81
C GLU A 126 -4.07 -0.98 7.50
N LEU A 127 -2.79 -1.22 7.16
CA LEU A 127 -2.17 -0.72 5.94
C LEU A 127 -2.62 -1.44 4.67
N PHE A 128 -2.79 -2.76 4.66
CA PHE A 128 -2.90 -3.52 3.41
C PHE A 128 -4.26 -4.16 3.16
N THR A 129 -5.06 -4.38 4.20
CA THR A 129 -6.31 -5.12 4.03
C THR A 129 -7.46 -4.14 3.76
N PRO A 130 -8.23 -4.35 2.67
CA PRO A 130 -9.38 -3.50 2.36
C PRO A 130 -10.40 -3.45 3.50
N PRO A 131 -11.13 -2.34 3.70
CA PRO A 131 -12.16 -2.22 4.73
C PRO A 131 -13.20 -3.34 4.70
N ALA A 132 -13.58 -3.81 3.50
CA ALA A 132 -14.55 -4.90 3.33
C ALA A 132 -14.04 -6.27 3.84
N LEU A 133 -12.72 -6.43 3.98
CA LEU A 133 -12.06 -7.67 4.38
C LEU A 133 -11.38 -7.56 5.76
N MET A 134 -11.56 -6.43 6.45
CA MET A 134 -11.05 -6.21 7.81
C MET A 134 -11.72 -7.16 8.83
N PRO A 135 -10.96 -7.76 9.77
CA PRO A 135 -11.55 -8.51 10.87
C PRO A 135 -12.53 -7.65 11.68
N ARG A 136 -13.69 -8.21 12.07
CA ARG A 136 -14.74 -7.47 12.81
C ARG A 136 -14.27 -6.94 14.17
N GLU A 137 -13.31 -7.62 14.79
CA GLU A 137 -12.69 -7.23 16.07
C GLU A 137 -11.86 -5.93 15.96
N MET A 138 -11.47 -5.55 14.74
CA MET A 138 -10.63 -4.40 14.41
C MET A 138 -11.44 -3.18 13.90
N SER A 139 -12.76 -3.20 14.09
CA SER A 139 -13.70 -2.39 13.30
C SER A 139 -13.97 -0.95 13.79
N SER A 140 -13.41 -0.51 14.93
CA SER A 140 -13.80 0.77 15.54
C SER A 140 -13.00 1.99 15.06
N GLN A 141 -11.74 1.85 14.65
CA GLN A 141 -10.98 2.94 14.00
C GLN A 141 -10.31 2.46 12.72
N ARG A 142 -10.88 2.89 11.59
CA ARG A 142 -10.58 2.39 10.24
C ARG A 142 -9.44 3.14 9.56
N GLU A 143 -9.26 4.40 9.94
CA GLU A 143 -8.23 5.33 9.51
C GLU A 143 -8.00 6.31 10.67
N ALA A 144 -6.81 6.88 10.79
CA ALA A 144 -6.56 7.95 11.74
C ALA A 144 -7.50 9.15 11.48
N SER A 145 -8.09 9.71 12.54
CA SER A 145 -8.88 10.93 12.48
C SER A 145 -8.03 12.12 12.01
N ALA A 146 -8.69 13.21 11.60
CA ALA A 146 -8.00 14.44 11.22
C ALA A 146 -7.07 14.95 12.34
N GLU A 147 -7.47 14.82 13.59
CA GLU A 147 -6.70 15.19 14.79
C GLU A 147 -5.50 14.26 14.98
N GLN A 148 -5.69 12.95 14.81
CA GLN A 148 -4.60 11.97 14.88
C GLN A 148 -3.55 12.23 13.79
N VAL A 149 -3.96 12.53 12.56
CA VAL A 149 -3.05 12.91 11.48
C VAL A 149 -2.29 14.20 11.83
N LYS A 150 -3.01 15.25 12.27
CA LYS A 150 -2.38 16.52 12.65
C LYS A 150 -1.35 16.33 13.76
N SER A 151 -1.71 15.56 14.79
CA SER A 151 -0.84 15.23 15.92
C SER A 151 0.39 14.45 15.48
N PHE A 152 0.21 13.40 14.67
CA PHE A 152 1.30 12.60 14.12
C PHE A 152 2.27 13.45 13.31
N CYS A 153 1.75 14.32 12.43
CA CYS A 153 2.59 15.24 11.67
C CYS A 153 3.39 16.18 12.58
N SER A 154 2.76 16.78 13.60
CA SER A 154 3.44 17.67 14.54
C SER A 154 4.52 16.93 15.34
N GLN A 155 4.22 15.72 15.83
CA GLN A 155 5.15 14.90 16.60
C GLN A 155 6.41 14.54 15.80
N HIS A 156 6.25 14.21 14.52
CA HIS A 156 7.34 13.74 13.66
C HIS A 156 7.93 14.85 12.78
N LYS A 157 7.55 16.12 12.99
CA LYS A 157 7.98 17.30 12.20
C LYS A 157 7.71 17.14 10.70
N LEU A 158 6.59 16.49 10.35
CA LEU A 158 6.13 16.33 8.98
C LEU A 158 5.22 17.50 8.59
N ALA A 159 5.35 17.96 7.35
CA ALA A 159 4.43 18.91 6.75
C ALA A 159 3.10 18.24 6.40
N ALA A 160 3.15 17.04 5.80
CA ALA A 160 1.98 16.30 5.37
C ALA A 160 2.23 14.78 5.24
N ILE A 161 1.14 14.03 5.17
CA ILE A 161 1.10 12.63 4.78
C ILE A 161 0.43 12.55 3.40
N VAL A 162 1.06 11.85 2.47
CA VAL A 162 0.52 11.54 1.15
C VAL A 162 0.14 10.07 1.11
N ARG A 163 -1.06 9.78 0.60
CA ARG A 163 -1.55 8.42 0.38
C ARG A 163 -2.24 8.28 -0.97
N SER A 164 -2.41 7.03 -1.39
CA SER A 164 -3.35 6.66 -2.42
C SER A 164 -4.42 5.72 -1.84
N ARG A 165 -5.58 5.59 -2.50
CA ARG A 165 -6.61 4.54 -2.35
C ARG A 165 -7.98 5.04 -2.78
N GLN A 166 -8.39 6.20 -2.26
CA GLN A 166 -9.64 6.81 -2.65
C GLN A 166 -9.47 7.42 -4.05
N VAL A 167 -10.58 7.56 -4.77
CA VAL A 167 -10.61 8.19 -6.10
C VAL A 167 -11.36 9.51 -5.95
N PRO A 168 -10.69 10.60 -5.51
CA PRO A 168 -11.30 11.92 -5.49
C PRO A 168 -11.71 12.34 -6.90
N ALA A 169 -12.80 13.11 -7.01
CA ALA A 169 -13.35 13.62 -8.28
C ALA A 169 -12.48 14.67 -9.00
N ARG A 170 -11.29 15.01 -8.49
CA ARG A 170 -10.29 15.83 -9.21
C ARG A 170 -8.91 15.19 -9.31
N GLY A 171 -8.82 13.89 -9.05
CA GLY A 171 -7.55 13.15 -8.96
C GLY A 171 -6.81 13.35 -7.64
N PHE A 172 -7.19 14.36 -6.84
CA PHE A 172 -6.62 14.60 -5.53
C PHE A 172 -7.62 15.22 -4.53
N SER A 173 -7.35 15.08 -3.24
CA SER A 173 -8.06 15.75 -2.15
C SER A 173 -7.12 16.18 -1.03
N PHE A 174 -7.56 17.19 -0.27
CA PHE A 174 -6.89 17.67 0.93
C PHE A 174 -7.80 17.49 2.14
N ASP A 175 -7.29 16.83 3.16
CA ASP A 175 -7.98 16.55 4.41
C ASP A 175 -7.11 16.97 5.60
N ALA A 176 -7.67 16.91 6.81
CA ALA A 176 -6.96 17.22 8.05
C ALA A 176 -6.29 18.61 8.04
N GLY A 177 -6.92 19.61 7.42
CA GLY A 177 -6.36 20.96 7.28
C GLY A 177 -5.12 21.02 6.36
N GLY A 178 -5.11 20.21 5.30
CA GLY A 178 -4.01 20.14 4.33
C GLY A 178 -2.85 19.23 4.74
N ARG A 179 -2.95 18.55 5.88
CA ARG A 179 -1.91 17.60 6.36
C ARG A 179 -2.09 16.18 5.86
N LEU A 180 -3.24 15.85 5.27
CA LEU A 180 -3.46 14.60 4.56
C LEU A 180 -3.78 14.91 3.10
N ILE A 181 -3.00 14.33 2.20
CA ILE A 181 -3.16 14.50 0.76
C ILE A 181 -3.47 13.13 0.17
N THR A 182 -4.60 13.01 -0.51
CA THR A 182 -4.94 11.80 -1.25
C THR A 182 -4.73 12.07 -2.74
N VAL A 183 -4.02 11.18 -3.43
CA VAL A 183 -3.79 11.29 -4.88
C VAL A 183 -4.14 9.97 -5.57
N THR A 184 -4.81 10.07 -6.72
CA THR A 184 -5.01 8.99 -7.68
C THR A 184 -4.46 9.40 -9.04
N SER A 185 -3.79 8.47 -9.70
CA SER A 185 -3.28 8.64 -11.06
C SER A 185 -4.07 7.80 -12.08
N CYS A 186 -5.17 7.18 -11.66
CA CYS A 186 -6.09 6.50 -12.57
C CYS A 186 -7.26 7.42 -12.88
N VAL A 187 -7.36 7.81 -14.14
CA VAL A 187 -8.56 8.45 -14.73
C VAL A 187 -9.57 7.36 -15.10
N ASP A 188 -10.85 7.71 -15.21
CA ASP A 188 -11.93 6.81 -15.62
C ASP A 188 -11.94 5.46 -14.88
N TYR A 189 -11.72 5.50 -13.55
CA TYR A 189 -11.60 4.30 -12.75
C TYR A 189 -12.90 3.49 -12.78
N CYS A 190 -12.86 2.32 -13.44
CA CYS A 190 -13.97 1.36 -13.56
C CYS A 190 -15.27 1.96 -14.13
N ASP A 191 -15.18 2.92 -15.05
CA ASP A 191 -16.35 3.56 -15.67
C ASP A 191 -17.35 4.13 -14.64
N LEU A 192 -16.84 4.60 -13.49
CA LEU A 192 -17.68 5.27 -12.50
C LEU A 192 -18.36 6.50 -13.14
N PRO A 193 -19.65 6.75 -12.86
CA PRO A 193 -20.46 7.75 -13.58
C PRO A 193 -19.95 9.19 -13.41
N ASP A 194 -19.10 9.44 -12.41
CA ASP A 194 -18.40 10.71 -12.19
C ASP A 194 -16.87 10.49 -12.29
N GLY A 195 -16.42 9.94 -13.43
CA GLY A 195 -14.99 9.77 -13.74
C GLY A 195 -14.22 11.09 -13.64
N ASN A 196 -12.99 11.02 -13.13
CA ASN A 196 -12.02 12.13 -13.13
C ASN A 196 -11.69 12.63 -14.53
#